data_AF-A0A8H5L5W8-F1
#
_entry.id   AF-A0A8H5L5W8-F1
#
_cell.length_a   1.000
_cell.length_b   1.000
_cell.length_c   1.000
_cell.angle_alpha   90.00
_cell.angle_beta   90.00
_cell.angle_gamma   90.00
#
_symmetry.space_group_name_H-M   'P 1'
#
loop_
_entity.id
_entity.type
_entity.pdbx_description
1 polymer ?
#
loop_
_entity_poly.entity_id
_entity_poly.type
_entity_poly.pdbx_seq_one_letter_code
_entity_poly.pdbx_strand_id
1 'polypeptide(L)'
;MLSALGNPRQAAAQLMNFALILSTAFMMWKGLSVISDSPSPIVVVLSGSMEPAFQRGDLLFLWNRNLVQETEIGEVVVYNVKDKDIPIVHRVVRKFGKGDTAQLLTKGDNNMSDDTELYAKNQDYLVRSDIIGSVVGYMPFVGYVTILLSEYPWLKTVMLGFMGLMVVLQRE
;
A
#
# COMPACT_ATOMS: atom_id res chain seq x y z
N MET A 1 0.33 2.46 42.90
CA MET A 1 0.02 2.54 41.46
C MET A 1 0.82 3.64 40.71
N LEU A 2 1.48 4.58 41.41
CA LEU A 2 2.38 5.59 40.78
C LEU A 2 3.88 5.23 40.77
N SER A 3 4.29 4.06 41.29
CA SER A 3 5.72 3.70 41.35
C SER A 3 6.31 3.18 40.03
N ALA A 4 5.53 3.15 38.95
CA ALA A 4 6.02 2.82 37.60
C ALA A 4 7.05 3.86 37.09
N LEU A 5 7.03 5.08 37.66
CA LEU A 5 8.02 6.13 37.43
C LEU A 5 9.21 6.07 38.41
N GLY A 6 9.23 5.12 39.35
CA GLY A 6 10.18 5.12 40.47
C GLY A 6 11.60 4.70 40.09
N ASN A 7 11.76 3.94 38.99
CA ASN A 7 13.07 3.50 38.51
C ASN A 7 13.30 3.99 37.07
N PRO A 8 14.01 5.12 36.87
CA PRO A 8 14.18 5.75 35.56
C PRO A 8 14.89 4.83 34.56
N ARG A 9 15.73 3.90 35.04
CA ARG A 9 16.43 2.93 34.19
C ARG A 9 15.47 1.92 33.55
N GLN A 10 14.49 1.43 34.31
CA GLN A 10 13.51 0.46 33.80
C GLN A 10 12.57 1.11 32.79
N ALA A 11 12.10 2.33 33.08
CA ALA A 11 11.31 3.11 32.15
C ALA A 11 12.06 3.40 30.83
N ALA A 12 13.34 3.78 30.93
CA ALA A 12 14.19 3.99 29.75
C ALA A 12 14.36 2.71 28.91
N ALA A 13 14.55 1.56 29.56
CA ALA A 13 14.66 0.27 28.86
C ALA A 13 13.35 -0.12 28.15
N GLN A 14 12.19 0.05 28.80
CA GLN A 14 10.88 -0.20 28.19
C GLN A 14 10.63 0.71 26.97
N LEU A 15 10.95 2.00 27.09
CA LEU A 15 10.85 2.94 25.96
C LEU A 15 11.77 2.55 24.82
N MET A 16 13.00 2.12 25.12
CA MET A 16 13.96 1.71 24.09
C MET A 16 13.51 0.42 23.38
N ASN A 17 12.96 -0.55 24.10
CA ASN A 17 12.38 -1.76 23.51
C ASN A 17 11.18 -1.43 22.61
N PHE A 18 10.29 -0.54 23.07
CA PHE A 18 9.17 -0.08 22.25
C PHE A 18 9.64 0.63 20.98
N ALA A 19 10.61 1.53 21.10
CA ALA A 19 11.23 2.20 19.96
C ALA A 19 11.90 1.21 18.99
N LEU A 20 12.55 0.16 19.51
CA LEU A 20 13.15 -0.90 18.71
C LEU A 20 12.09 -1.66 17.90
N ILE A 21 10.98 -2.05 18.53
CA ILE A 21 9.87 -2.73 17.84
C ILE A 21 9.34 -1.85 16.69
N LEU A 22 9.04 -0.58 16.95
CA LEU A 22 8.57 0.34 15.91
C LEU A 22 9.60 0.53 14.78
N SER A 23 10.88 0.65 15.14
CA SER A 23 11.97 0.79 14.17
C SER A 23 12.12 -0.47 13.31
N THR A 24 12.03 -1.67 13.88
CA THR A 24 12.10 -2.93 13.11
C THR A 24 10.94 -3.07 12.13
N ALA A 25 9.72 -2.73 12.54
CA ALA A 25 8.57 -2.72 11.64
C ALA A 25 8.76 -1.71 10.49
N PHE A 26 9.25 -0.51 10.79
CA PHE A 26 9.54 0.51 9.78
C PHE A 26 10.65 0.08 8.81
N MET A 27 11.73 -0.51 9.34
CA MET A 27 12.83 -1.04 8.52
C MET A 27 12.36 -2.18 7.62
N MET A 28 11.49 -3.07 8.11
CA MET A 28 10.90 -4.13 7.30
C MET A 28 10.06 -3.55 6.15
N TRP A 29 9.21 -2.55 6.43
CA TRP A 29 8.43 -1.87 5.40
C TRP A 29 9.31 -1.21 4.35
N LYS A 30 10.32 -0.44 4.77
CA LYS A 30 11.28 0.19 3.84
C LYS A 30 12.12 -0.81 3.08
N GLY A 31 12.50 -1.92 3.71
CA GLY A 31 13.16 -3.04 3.05
C GLY A 31 12.31 -3.59 1.91
N LEU A 32 11.02 -3.85 2.15
CA LEU A 32 10.08 -4.27 1.10
C LEU A 32 9.95 -3.22 -0.01
N SER A 33 9.87 -1.94 0.33
CA SER A 33 9.81 -0.86 -0.68
C SER A 33 11.05 -0.86 -1.59
N VAL A 34 12.25 -1.00 -1.00
CA VAL A 34 13.51 -1.03 -1.77
C VAL A 34 13.62 -2.31 -2.61
N ILE A 35 13.24 -3.46 -2.04
CA ILE A 35 13.30 -4.76 -2.73
C ILE A 35 12.35 -4.77 -3.93
N SER A 36 11.12 -4.29 -3.76
CA SER A 36 10.11 -4.25 -4.84
C SER A 36 10.29 -3.08 -5.80
N ASP A 37 11.14 -2.09 -5.48
CA ASP A 37 11.23 -0.79 -6.16
C ASP A 37 9.90 -0.02 -6.19
N SER A 38 9.08 -0.23 -5.16
CA SER A 38 7.75 0.37 -5.02
C SER A 38 7.66 1.21 -3.75
N PRO A 39 7.19 2.47 -3.80
CA PRO A 39 6.98 3.27 -2.60
C PRO A 39 5.93 2.65 -1.67
N SER A 40 5.00 1.87 -2.23
CA SER A 40 3.93 1.17 -1.49
C SER A 40 3.82 -0.28 -1.99
N PRO A 41 4.70 -1.20 -1.54
CA PRO A 41 4.74 -2.59 -2.02
C PRO A 41 3.48 -3.40 -1.72
N ILE A 42 2.64 -2.91 -0.82
CA ILE A 42 1.39 -3.55 -0.41
C ILE A 42 0.28 -2.49 -0.50
N VAL A 43 -0.81 -2.83 -1.19
CA VAL A 43 -2.00 -1.97 -1.30
C VAL A 43 -3.27 -2.78 -1.09
N VAL A 44 -4.39 -2.11 -0.87
CA VAL A 44 -5.69 -2.77 -0.64
C VAL A 44 -6.72 -2.28 -1.63
N VAL A 45 -7.51 -3.21 -2.16
CA VAL A 45 -8.60 -2.92 -3.09
C VAL A 45 -9.77 -2.30 -2.35
N LEU A 46 -10.17 -1.10 -2.76
CA LEU A 46 -11.22 -0.30 -2.10
C LEU A 46 -12.59 -0.36 -2.80
N SER A 47 -12.64 -0.77 -4.05
CA SER A 47 -13.84 -0.76 -4.90
C SER A 47 -13.99 -2.07 -5.70
N GLY A 48 -15.15 -2.25 -6.34
CA GLY A 48 -15.44 -3.41 -7.21
C GLY A 48 -15.11 -3.20 -8.70
N SER A 49 -14.27 -2.22 -9.06
CA SER A 49 -13.93 -1.94 -10.47
C SER A 49 -13.08 -3.04 -11.11
N MET A 50 -12.44 -3.88 -10.29
CA MET A 50 -11.60 -5.00 -10.71
C MET A 50 -12.28 -6.36 -10.61
N GLU A 51 -13.59 -6.42 -10.34
CA GLU A 51 -14.30 -7.70 -10.35
C GLU A 51 -14.37 -8.28 -11.79
N PRO A 52 -14.23 -9.60 -11.97
CA PRO A 52 -14.09 -10.64 -10.94
C PRO A 52 -12.64 -10.93 -10.50
N ALA A 53 -11.64 -10.26 -11.07
CA ALA A 53 -10.23 -10.57 -10.80
C ALA A 53 -9.81 -10.25 -9.35
N PHE A 54 -10.27 -9.11 -8.83
CA PHE A 54 -10.05 -8.71 -7.44
C PHE A 54 -11.33 -8.14 -6.83
N GLN A 55 -11.52 -8.42 -5.55
CA GLN A 55 -12.66 -7.95 -4.77
C GLN A 55 -12.23 -6.89 -3.75
N ARG A 56 -13.18 -6.06 -3.32
CA ARG A 56 -12.95 -5.13 -2.20
C ARG A 56 -12.43 -5.89 -0.98
N GLY A 57 -11.35 -5.38 -0.39
CA GLY A 57 -10.71 -6.00 0.77
C GLY A 57 -9.58 -6.97 0.42
N ASP A 58 -9.29 -7.22 -0.86
CA ASP A 58 -8.09 -7.94 -1.26
C ASP A 58 -6.84 -7.10 -1.01
N LEU A 59 -5.81 -7.74 -0.45
CA LEU A 59 -4.50 -7.15 -0.21
C LEU A 59 -3.56 -7.57 -1.34
N LEU A 60 -3.03 -6.61 -2.09
CA LEU A 60 -2.20 -6.84 -3.27
C LEU A 60 -0.73 -6.61 -2.96
N PHE A 61 0.12 -7.51 -3.47
CA PHE A 61 1.58 -7.38 -3.45
C PHE A 61 2.07 -6.84 -4.78
N LEU A 62 2.84 -5.76 -4.72
CA LEU A 62 3.34 -5.03 -5.87
C LEU A 62 4.81 -5.30 -6.11
N TRP A 63 5.16 -5.37 -7.39
CA TRP A 63 6.52 -5.46 -7.86
C TRP A 63 6.73 -4.46 -8.99
N ASN A 64 7.76 -3.63 -8.86
CA ASN A 64 8.04 -2.54 -9.78
C ASN A 64 9.43 -2.65 -10.41
N ARG A 65 10.21 -3.69 -10.09
CA ARG A 65 11.49 -3.94 -10.73
C ARG A 65 11.27 -4.54 -12.11
N ASN A 66 11.02 -3.68 -13.11
CA ASN A 66 10.99 -4.01 -14.53
C ASN A 66 12.42 -4.27 -15.07
N LEU A 67 13.24 -5.02 -14.31
CA LEU A 67 14.65 -5.30 -14.63
C LEU A 67 14.82 -6.29 -15.79
N VAL A 68 13.79 -7.11 -16.03
CA VAL A 68 13.82 -8.19 -17.02
C VAL A 68 12.67 -8.08 -18.01
N GLN A 69 11.52 -7.56 -17.56
CA GLN A 69 10.31 -7.43 -18.36
C GLN A 69 9.66 -6.06 -18.09
N GLU A 70 9.34 -5.35 -19.17
CA GLU A 70 8.52 -4.15 -19.09
C GLU A 70 7.07 -4.54 -18.86
N THR A 71 6.28 -3.68 -18.21
CA THR A 71 4.83 -3.86 -18.08
C THR A 71 4.19 -4.15 -19.44
N GLU A 72 3.50 -5.29 -19.52
CA GLU A 72 2.83 -5.76 -20.73
C GLU A 72 1.31 -5.58 -20.69
N ILE A 73 0.69 -5.76 -21.86
CA ILE A 73 -0.77 -5.77 -21.99
C ILE A 73 -1.32 -6.96 -21.20
N GLY A 74 -2.35 -6.72 -20.39
CA GLY A 74 -2.99 -7.71 -19.54
C GLY A 74 -2.50 -7.71 -18.09
N GLU A 75 -1.38 -7.04 -17.78
CA GLU A 75 -0.95 -6.86 -16.40
C GLU A 75 -1.90 -5.96 -15.62
N VAL A 76 -2.07 -6.26 -14.33
CA VAL A 76 -2.76 -5.36 -13.41
C VAL A 76 -1.73 -4.49 -12.72
N VAL A 77 -1.88 -3.19 -12.87
CA VAL A 77 -0.96 -2.19 -12.35
C VAL A 77 -1.65 -1.29 -11.36
N VAL A 78 -0.85 -0.81 -10.40
CA VAL A 78 -1.24 0.25 -9.49
C VAL A 78 -0.54 1.51 -9.93
N TYR A 79 -1.31 2.57 -10.15
CA TYR A 79 -0.79 3.83 -10.62
C TYR A 79 -1.33 5.01 -9.82
N ASN A 80 -0.55 6.08 -9.78
CA ASN A 80 -0.95 7.35 -9.23
C ASN A 80 -1.36 8.29 -10.35
N VAL A 81 -2.44 9.03 -10.12
CA VAL A 81 -2.83 10.15 -10.97
C VAL A 81 -2.37 11.43 -10.29
N LYS A 82 -1.83 12.37 -11.07
CA LYS A 82 -1.46 13.69 -10.54
C LYS A 82 -2.69 14.33 -9.89
N ASP A 83 -2.47 14.97 -8.74
CA ASP A 83 -3.52 15.62 -7.94
C ASP A 83 -4.58 14.68 -7.33
N LYS A 84 -4.32 13.36 -7.30
CA LYS A 84 -5.13 12.39 -6.55
C LYS A 84 -4.30 11.68 -5.49
N ASP A 85 -4.83 11.63 -4.26
CA ASP A 85 -4.14 11.00 -3.13
C ASP A 85 -4.28 9.48 -3.09
N ILE A 86 -5.29 8.93 -3.79
CA ILE A 86 -5.63 7.51 -3.74
C ILE A 86 -5.18 6.85 -5.05
N PRO A 87 -4.29 5.84 -4.99
CA PRO A 87 -3.85 5.09 -6.17
C PRO A 87 -5.00 4.26 -6.74
N ILE A 88 -4.92 4.01 -8.06
CA ILE A 88 -5.92 3.24 -8.81
C ILE A 88 -5.28 1.92 -9.24
N VAL A 89 -6.04 0.83 -9.12
CA VAL A 89 -5.61 -0.52 -9.51
C VAL A 89 -6.42 -0.95 -10.71
N HIS A 90 -5.85 -1.01 -11.91
CA HIS A 90 -6.56 -1.42 -13.12
C HIS A 90 -5.66 -2.21 -14.09
N ARG A 91 -6.28 -2.85 -15.09
CA ARG A 91 -5.56 -3.68 -16.07
C ARG A 91 -5.10 -2.86 -17.27
N VAL A 92 -3.85 -3.08 -17.70
CA VAL A 92 -3.33 -2.51 -18.94
C VAL A 92 -4.04 -3.17 -20.12
N VAL A 93 -4.78 -2.39 -20.89
CA VAL A 93 -5.51 -2.86 -22.08
C VAL A 93 -4.78 -2.53 -23.38
N ARG A 94 -3.97 -1.47 -23.40
CA ARG A 94 -3.13 -1.11 -24.55
C ARG A 94 -1.79 -0.56 -24.10
N LYS A 95 -0.76 -0.83 -24.91
CA LYS A 95 0.59 -0.31 -24.77
C LYS A 95 1.05 0.23 -26.12
N PHE A 96 1.54 1.47 -26.14
CA PHE A 96 2.12 2.10 -27.32
C PHE A 96 3.60 2.42 -27.06
N GLY A 97 4.47 2.04 -27.98
CA GLY A 97 5.92 2.19 -27.83
C GLY A 97 6.56 1.13 -26.94
N LYS A 98 7.82 1.39 -26.54
CA LYS A 98 8.66 0.52 -25.70
C LYS A 98 9.53 1.38 -24.78
N GLY A 99 10.00 0.80 -23.68
CA GLY A 99 10.85 1.47 -22.70
C GLY A 99 10.08 2.43 -21.78
N ASP A 100 10.81 3.35 -21.16
CA ASP A 100 10.28 4.26 -20.14
C ASP A 100 9.24 5.27 -20.67
N THR A 101 9.24 5.49 -21.99
CA THR A 101 8.28 6.37 -22.69
C THR A 101 7.06 5.63 -23.23
N ALA A 102 6.94 4.33 -22.93
CA ALA A 102 5.76 3.56 -23.31
C ALA A 102 4.51 4.18 -22.69
N GLN A 103 3.51 4.40 -23.54
CA GLN A 103 2.21 4.93 -23.16
C GLN A 103 1.27 3.77 -22.88
N LEU A 104 0.69 3.76 -21.69
CA LEU A 104 -0.19 2.71 -21.21
C LEU A 104 -1.61 3.25 -21.09
N LEU A 105 -2.57 2.45 -21.56
CA LEU A 105 -3.99 2.67 -21.34
C LEU A 105 -4.50 1.57 -20.40
N THR A 106 -5.09 1.97 -19.29
CA THR A 106 -5.67 1.06 -18.31
C THR A 106 -7.20 1.10 -18.34
N LYS A 107 -7.80 0.03 -17.83
CA LYS A 107 -9.24 -0.10 -17.64
C LYS A 107 -9.51 -1.03 -16.46
N GLY A 108 -10.49 -0.68 -15.63
CA GLY A 108 -11.06 -1.61 -14.64
C GLY A 108 -11.78 -2.78 -15.31
N ASP A 109 -11.54 -4.00 -14.84
CA ASP A 109 -12.12 -5.22 -15.41
C ASP A 109 -13.66 -5.16 -15.47
N ASN A 110 -14.28 -4.54 -14.47
CA ASN A 110 -15.74 -4.35 -14.35
C ASN A 110 -16.25 -3.00 -14.89
N ASN A 111 -15.38 -2.14 -15.43
CA ASN A 111 -15.80 -0.85 -15.98
C ASN A 111 -16.28 -0.99 -17.44
N MET A 112 -17.13 -0.08 -17.93
CA MET A 112 -17.55 -0.09 -19.35
C MET A 112 -16.54 0.64 -20.25
N SER A 113 -16.01 1.76 -19.78
CA SER A 113 -15.01 2.60 -20.46
C SER A 113 -13.61 2.36 -19.92
N ASP A 114 -12.61 2.88 -20.64
CA ASP A 114 -11.24 2.97 -20.15
C ASP A 114 -11.06 4.11 -19.14
N ASP A 115 -9.87 4.20 -18.56
CA ASP A 115 -9.58 5.12 -17.46
C ASP A 115 -9.21 6.54 -17.91
N THR A 116 -9.38 6.89 -19.18
CA THR A 116 -8.98 8.21 -19.71
C THR A 116 -9.60 9.37 -18.92
N GLU A 117 -10.86 9.24 -18.50
CA GLU A 117 -11.53 10.24 -17.65
C GLU A 117 -10.99 10.32 -16.21
N LEU A 118 -10.31 9.26 -15.75
CA LEU A 118 -9.73 9.19 -14.41
C LEU A 118 -8.34 9.80 -14.34
N TYR A 119 -7.66 9.99 -15.47
CA TYR A 119 -6.33 10.57 -15.55
C TYR A 119 -6.33 12.08 -15.24
N ALA A 120 -5.13 12.64 -15.10
CA ALA A 120 -4.97 14.06 -14.83
C ALA A 120 -5.34 14.90 -16.06
N LYS A 121 -5.59 16.20 -15.85
CA LYS A 121 -5.84 17.11 -16.98
C LYS A 121 -4.65 17.10 -17.94
N ASN A 122 -4.93 16.95 -19.24
CA ASN A 122 -3.94 16.83 -20.31
C ASN A 122 -3.05 15.58 -20.21
N GLN A 123 -3.58 14.49 -19.64
CA GLN A 123 -2.92 13.19 -19.60
C GLN A 123 -3.83 12.14 -20.24
N ASP A 124 -3.52 11.76 -21.48
CA ASP A 124 -4.31 10.74 -22.21
C ASP A 124 -3.80 9.31 -21.94
N TYR A 125 -2.55 9.18 -21.48
CA TYR A 125 -1.90 7.90 -21.21
C TYR A 125 -1.06 7.96 -19.94
N LEU A 126 -0.88 6.80 -19.31
CA LEU A 126 0.06 6.62 -18.22
C LEU A 126 1.45 6.32 -18.78
N VAL A 127 2.48 6.85 -18.13
CA VAL A 127 3.88 6.49 -18.42
C VAL A 127 4.45 5.67 -17.28
N ARG A 128 5.64 5.11 -17.49
CA ARG A 128 6.29 4.22 -16.52
C ARG A 128 6.42 4.84 -15.12
N SER A 129 6.66 6.15 -15.03
CA SER A 129 6.81 6.88 -13.76
C SER A 129 5.52 7.02 -12.95
N ASP A 130 4.37 6.85 -13.58
CA ASP A 130 3.07 6.92 -12.90
C ASP A 130 2.71 5.59 -12.23
N ILE A 131 3.37 4.49 -12.64
CA ILE A 131 3.15 3.14 -12.13
C ILE A 131 3.93 2.93 -10.82
N ILE A 132 3.20 2.64 -9.75
CA ILE A 132 3.73 2.26 -8.43
C ILE A 132 4.26 0.82 -8.45
N GLY A 133 3.61 -0.07 -9.20
CA GLY A 133 4.03 -1.45 -9.42
C GLY A 133 2.96 -2.31 -10.08
N SER A 134 3.39 -3.44 -10.64
CA SER A 134 2.50 -4.49 -11.15
C SER A 134 2.14 -5.46 -10.03
N VAL A 135 0.91 -5.96 -10.04
CA VAL A 135 0.42 -6.94 -9.06
C VAL A 135 1.04 -8.32 -9.35
N VAL A 136 1.76 -8.88 -8.38
CA VAL A 136 2.39 -10.22 -8.50
C VAL A 136 1.73 -11.28 -7.64
N GLY A 137 0.86 -10.88 -6.72
CA GLY A 137 0.11 -11.77 -5.86
C GLY A 137 -0.90 -11.01 -5.01
N TYR A 138 -1.81 -11.74 -4.36
CA TYR A 138 -2.78 -11.15 -3.47
C TYR A 138 -3.19 -12.10 -2.34
N MET A 139 -3.75 -11.53 -1.28
CA MET A 139 -4.34 -12.24 -0.16
C MET A 139 -5.79 -11.74 0.02
N PRO A 140 -6.80 -12.62 -0.13
CA PRO A 140 -8.18 -12.18 -0.10
C PRO A 140 -8.63 -11.79 1.32
N PHE A 141 -9.57 -10.85 1.41
CA PHE A 141 -10.23 -10.37 2.63
C PHE A 141 -9.37 -9.68 3.70
N VAL A 142 -8.03 -9.83 3.70
CA VAL A 142 -7.15 -9.27 4.74
C VAL A 142 -7.17 -7.74 4.77
N GLY A 143 -7.37 -7.11 3.62
CA GLY A 143 -7.49 -5.67 3.51
C GLY A 143 -8.65 -5.07 4.30
N TYR A 144 -9.70 -5.84 4.63
CA TYR A 144 -10.78 -5.35 5.48
C TYR A 144 -10.31 -4.87 6.86
N VAL A 145 -9.23 -5.43 7.41
CA VAL A 145 -8.63 -4.94 8.66
C VAL A 145 -8.14 -3.49 8.49
N THR A 146 -7.44 -3.21 7.39
CA THR A 146 -6.96 -1.84 7.11
C THR A 146 -8.08 -0.88 6.76
N ILE A 147 -9.10 -1.34 6.03
CA ILE A 147 -10.30 -0.55 5.69
C ILE A 147 -11.02 -0.15 6.98
N LEU A 148 -11.26 -1.10 7.90
CA LEU A 148 -11.88 -0.84 9.20
C LEU A 148 -11.11 0.22 10.00
N LEU A 149 -9.77 0.11 10.05
CA LEU A 149 -8.93 1.09 10.74
C LEU A 149 -8.94 2.47 10.08
N SER A 150 -9.18 2.53 8.77
CA SER A 150 -9.29 3.79 8.03
C SER A 150 -10.65 4.44 8.23
N GLU A 151 -11.74 3.66 8.15
CA GLU A 151 -13.12 4.11 8.35
C GLU A 151 -13.41 4.54 9.80
N TYR A 152 -12.74 3.91 10.78
CA TYR A 152 -12.88 4.24 12.20
C TYR A 152 -11.54 4.68 12.82
N PRO A 153 -11.13 5.95 12.63
CA PRO A 153 -9.84 6.44 13.14
C PRO A 153 -9.65 6.28 14.65
N TRP A 154 -10.74 6.29 15.43
CA TRP A 154 -10.70 6.08 16.88
C TRP A 154 -10.16 4.69 17.27
N LEU A 155 -10.34 3.66 16.41
CA LEU A 155 -9.77 2.33 16.63
C LEU A 155 -8.25 2.39 16.67
N LYS A 156 -7.61 3.18 15.80
CA LYS A 156 -6.15 3.37 15.80
C LYS A 156 -5.69 3.98 17.12
N THR A 157 -6.38 4.99 17.62
CA THR A 157 -6.06 5.63 18.91
C THR A 157 -6.21 4.66 20.08
N VAL A 158 -7.30 3.87 20.11
CA VAL A 158 -7.52 2.84 21.13
C VAL A 158 -6.43 1.77 21.08
N MET A 159 -6.06 1.31 19.89
CA MET A 159 -4.98 0.32 19.72
C MET A 159 -3.65 0.85 20.23
N LEU A 160 -3.26 2.08 19.85
CA LEU A 160 -2.01 2.70 20.32
C LEU A 160 -2.03 2.93 21.83
N GLY A 161 -3.16 3.35 22.39
CA GLY A 161 -3.33 3.50 23.84
C GLY A 161 -3.22 2.16 24.58
N PHE A 162 -3.84 1.11 24.04
CA PHE A 162 -3.75 -0.25 24.59
C PHE A 162 -2.32 -0.80 24.51
N MET A 163 -1.63 -0.61 23.38
CA MET A 163 -0.21 -0.98 23.23
C MET A 163 0.67 -0.24 24.25
N GLY A 164 0.50 1.07 24.39
CA GLY A 164 1.24 1.87 25.37
C GLY A 164 0.96 1.42 26.81
N LEU A 165 -0.30 1.14 27.14
CA LEU A 165 -0.68 0.60 28.45
C LEU A 165 -0.06 -0.78 28.69
N MET A 166 -0.09 -1.67 27.70
CA MET A 166 0.50 -3.00 27.79
C MET A 166 2.01 -2.95 28.02
N VAL A 167 2.73 -2.01 27.38
CA VAL A 167 4.16 -1.81 27.62
C VAL A 167 4.43 -1.36 29.06
N VAL A 168 3.57 -0.53 29.64
CA VAL A 168 3.68 -0.09 31.05
C VAL A 168 3.32 -1.22 32.02
N LEU A 169 2.34 -2.07 31.67
CA LEU A 169 1.85 -3.15 32.52
C LEU A 169 2.68 -4.44 32.41
N GLN A 170 3.34 -4.70 31.27
CA GLN A 170 4.30 -5.79 31.10
C GLN A 170 5.53 -5.52 31.97
N ARG A 171 5.45 -6.06 33.18
CA ARG A 171 6.57 -6.19 34.10
C ARG A 171 7.31 -7.47 33.72
N GLU A 172 8.54 -7.32 33.25
CA GLU A 172 9.58 -8.29 33.63
C GLU A 172 10.26 -7.79 34.89
#